data_AF-A0A7S1ZW97-F1
#
_entry.id   AF-A0A7S1ZW97-F1
#
_cell.length_a   1.000
_cell.length_b   1.000
_cell.length_c   1.000
_cell.angle_alpha   90.00
_cell.angle_beta   90.00
_cell.angle_gamma   90.00
#
_symmetry.space_group_name_H-M   'P 1'
#
loop_
_entity.id
_entity.type
_entity.pdbx_description
1 polymer ?
#
loop_
_entity_poly.entity_id
_entity_poly.type
_entity_poly.pdbx_seq_one_letter_code
_entity_poly.pdbx_strand_id
1 'polypeptide(L)'
;VYNMAIDALAKRGGGTTAAAERAESLLKSMERANDDEDEFGSGGGHSTAATGPNVVSYTSAINAWAEAARGDGGAAAAARAEALLDRMIERSRTRERDDDDDLAPDAFAYTAALKAHANVSGGAGAEGALALLRRMGGGGEGGG
;
A
#
# COMPACT_ATOMS: atom_id res chain seq x y z
N VAL A 1 -2.09 -17.12 -5.21
CA VAL A 1 -1.20 -17.66 -4.15
C VAL A 1 -0.68 -16.56 -3.19
N TYR A 2 -0.46 -15.32 -3.65
CA TYR A 2 -0.06 -14.18 -2.80
C TYR A 2 -1.12 -13.70 -1.79
N ASN A 3 -2.42 -13.84 -2.12
CA ASN A 3 -3.51 -13.56 -1.18
C ASN A 3 -3.40 -14.35 0.14
N MET A 4 -2.84 -15.57 0.13
CA MET A 4 -2.61 -16.33 1.37
C MET A 4 -1.40 -15.85 2.16
N ALA A 5 -0.34 -15.36 1.50
CA ALA A 5 0.86 -14.86 2.20
C ALA A 5 0.57 -13.53 2.91
N ILE A 6 -0.25 -12.70 2.27
CA ILE A 6 -0.75 -11.43 2.80
C ILE A 6 -1.79 -11.65 3.91
N ASP A 7 -2.76 -12.56 3.74
CA ASP A 7 -3.73 -12.89 4.79
C ASP A 7 -3.04 -13.53 6.01
N ALA A 8 -1.98 -14.32 5.77
CA ALA A 8 -1.13 -14.86 6.82
C ALA A 8 -0.32 -13.79 7.54
N LEU A 9 0.18 -12.75 6.86
CA LEU A 9 0.87 -11.62 7.50
C LEU A 9 -0.12 -10.76 8.32
N ALA A 10 -1.33 -10.54 7.82
CA ALA A 10 -2.39 -9.82 8.51
C ALA A 10 -2.95 -10.58 9.73
N LYS A 11 -3.01 -11.92 9.68
CA LYS A 11 -3.54 -12.76 10.79
C LYS A 11 -2.47 -13.32 11.75
N ARG A 12 -1.20 -13.49 11.36
CA ARG A 12 -0.14 -14.11 12.20
C ARG A 12 1.04 -13.22 12.58
N GLY A 13 1.16 -11.99 12.06
CA GLY A 13 2.36 -11.15 12.21
C GLY A 13 2.53 -10.39 13.53
N GLY A 14 1.58 -10.49 14.46
CA GLY A 14 1.71 -9.93 15.81
C GLY A 14 1.91 -8.41 15.87
N GLY A 15 1.50 -7.65 14.85
CA GLY A 15 1.67 -6.19 14.83
C GLY A 15 3.13 -5.75 14.98
N THR A 16 4.07 -6.51 14.40
CA THR A 16 5.51 -6.19 14.49
C THR A 16 6.02 -5.54 13.21
N THR A 17 6.99 -4.64 13.36
CA THR A 17 7.71 -3.97 12.28
C THR A 17 8.32 -4.97 11.29
N ALA A 18 8.88 -6.08 11.78
CA ALA A 18 9.50 -7.10 10.94
C ALA A 18 8.51 -7.78 9.96
N ALA A 19 7.24 -7.95 10.36
CA ALA A 19 6.22 -8.48 9.46
C ALA A 19 5.87 -7.47 8.37
N ALA A 20 5.78 -6.18 8.72
CA ALA A 20 5.53 -5.10 7.78
C ALA A 20 6.69 -4.92 6.78
N GLU A 21 7.94 -5.02 7.24
CA GLU A 21 9.12 -4.95 6.37
C GLU A 21 9.16 -6.09 5.34
N ARG A 22 8.75 -7.30 5.73
CA ARG A 22 8.63 -8.42 4.77
C ARG A 22 7.56 -8.16 3.72
N ALA A 23 6.42 -7.60 4.12
CA ALA A 23 5.36 -7.22 3.19
C ALA A 23 5.85 -6.14 2.20
N GLU A 24 6.53 -5.10 2.70
CA GLU A 24 7.14 -4.06 1.87
C GLU A 24 8.22 -4.61 0.93
N SER A 25 9.09 -5.51 1.42
CA SER A 25 10.13 -6.12 0.59
C SER A 25 9.53 -6.93 -0.55
N LEU A 26 8.44 -7.65 -0.28
CA LEU A 26 7.75 -8.42 -1.31
C LEU A 26 7.11 -7.53 -2.36
N LEU A 27 6.48 -6.42 -1.92
CA LEU A 27 5.92 -5.40 -2.81
C LEU A 27 7.01 -4.84 -3.73
N LYS A 28 8.18 -4.49 -3.19
CA LYS A 28 9.32 -4.00 -3.99
C LYS A 28 9.84 -5.02 -5.00
N SER A 29 9.84 -6.30 -4.63
CA SER A 29 10.21 -7.36 -5.57
C SER A 29 9.21 -7.48 -6.72
N MET A 30 7.91 -7.32 -6.44
CA MET A 30 6.87 -7.26 -7.47
C MET A 30 7.02 -6.02 -8.36
N GLU A 31 7.34 -4.86 -7.78
CA GLU A 31 7.61 -3.63 -8.52
C GLU A 31 8.76 -3.78 -9.51
N ARG A 32 9.90 -4.34 -9.08
CA ARG A 32 11.05 -4.61 -9.96
C ARG A 32 10.74 -5.60 -11.07
N ALA A 33 10.04 -6.68 -10.74
CA ALA A 33 9.67 -7.68 -11.73
C ALA A 33 8.75 -7.12 -12.82
N ASN A 34 8.00 -6.05 -12.51
CA ASN A 34 7.14 -5.38 -13.48
C ASN A 34 7.93 -4.39 -14.36
N ASP A 35 8.84 -3.60 -13.76
CA ASP A 35 9.73 -2.69 -14.50
C ASP A 35 10.66 -3.42 -15.51
N ASP A 36 11.09 -4.65 -15.21
CA ASP A 36 11.96 -5.46 -16.10
C ASP A 36 11.20 -6.07 -17.30
N GLU A 37 9.88 -6.27 -17.22
CA GLU A 37 9.08 -6.87 -18.32
C GLU A 37 8.79 -5.89 -19.48
N ASP A 38 9.00 -4.58 -19.28
CA ASP A 38 8.81 -3.54 -20.29
C ASP A 38 9.94 -3.47 -21.34
N GLU A 39 11.06 -4.20 -21.15
CA GLU A 39 12.24 -4.09 -22.05
C GLU A 39 12.33 -5.19 -23.12
N PHE A 40 11.62 -6.32 -23.03
CA PHE A 40 11.78 -7.43 -23.99
C PHE A 40 10.47 -8.00 -24.53
N GLY A 41 9.98 -7.39 -25.62
CA GLY A 41 8.88 -7.95 -26.40
C GLY A 41 9.18 -9.33 -26.98
N SER A 42 8.16 -10.20 -26.93
CA SER A 42 8.02 -11.53 -27.56
C SER A 42 8.74 -12.71 -26.93
N GLY A 43 7.94 -13.67 -26.44
CA GLY A 43 8.20 -15.08 -26.75
C GLY A 43 8.04 -16.09 -25.61
N GLY A 44 6.80 -16.43 -25.28
CA GLY A 44 6.44 -17.82 -24.97
C GLY A 44 6.63 -18.34 -23.55
N GLY A 45 5.50 -18.77 -22.98
CA GLY A 45 5.49 -19.95 -22.10
C GLY A 45 5.62 -19.68 -20.61
N HIS A 46 4.55 -19.13 -20.05
CA HIS A 46 4.01 -19.22 -18.68
C HIS A 46 3.63 -17.80 -18.25
N SER A 47 2.44 -17.38 -18.68
CA SER A 47 1.84 -16.11 -18.27
C SER A 47 1.65 -16.12 -16.76
N THR A 48 2.64 -15.62 -16.01
CA THR A 48 2.44 -15.15 -14.67
C THR A 48 1.95 -13.72 -14.75
N ALA A 49 0.80 -13.48 -15.38
CA ALA A 49 0.06 -12.21 -15.33
C ALA A 49 -0.43 -11.86 -13.89
N ALA A 50 0.29 -12.33 -12.86
CA ALA A 50 0.02 -12.27 -11.44
C ALA A 50 1.25 -11.79 -10.63
N THR A 51 2.29 -11.24 -11.27
CA THR A 51 3.58 -10.86 -10.63
C THR A 51 3.74 -9.36 -10.39
N GLY A 52 2.92 -8.50 -10.98
CA GLY A 52 2.95 -7.05 -10.70
C GLY A 52 2.28 -6.70 -9.35
N PRO A 53 2.69 -5.60 -8.69
CA PRO A 53 1.96 -5.10 -7.55
C PRO A 53 0.55 -4.67 -7.99
N ASN A 54 -0.45 -4.89 -7.16
CA ASN A 54 -1.84 -4.47 -7.37
C ASN A 54 -2.38 -3.76 -6.12
N VAL A 55 -3.59 -3.22 -6.20
CA VAL A 55 -4.30 -2.63 -5.05
C VAL A 55 -4.24 -3.50 -3.80
N VAL A 56 -4.43 -4.80 -3.96
CA VAL A 56 -4.42 -5.75 -2.84
C VAL A 56 -3.04 -5.82 -2.18
N SER A 57 -1.97 -5.94 -2.95
CA SER A 57 -0.59 -5.97 -2.45
C SER A 57 -0.21 -4.70 -1.69
N TYR A 58 -0.55 -3.52 -2.23
CA TYR A 58 -0.32 -2.24 -1.55
C TYR A 58 -1.14 -2.13 -0.27
N THR A 59 -2.45 -2.34 -0.35
CA THR A 59 -3.38 -2.27 0.80
C THR A 59 -2.92 -3.18 1.92
N SER A 60 -2.39 -4.34 1.58
CA SER A 60 -1.90 -5.32 2.54
C SER A 60 -0.61 -4.89 3.23
N ALA A 61 0.34 -4.34 2.48
CA ALA A 61 1.56 -3.77 3.07
C ALA A 61 1.24 -2.57 3.97
N ILE A 62 0.34 -1.68 3.53
CA ILE A 62 -0.14 -0.53 4.33
C ILE A 62 -0.80 -1.02 5.62
N ASN A 63 -1.68 -2.02 5.54
CA ASN A 63 -2.34 -2.58 6.72
C ASN A 63 -1.35 -3.28 7.67
N ALA A 64 -0.32 -3.95 7.14
CA ALA A 64 0.73 -4.53 7.97
C ALA A 64 1.52 -3.45 8.74
N TRP A 65 1.83 -2.33 8.10
CA TRP A 65 2.41 -1.16 8.77
C TRP A 65 1.45 -0.52 9.77
N ALA A 66 0.14 -0.52 9.50
CA ALA A 66 -0.86 -0.04 10.43
C ALA A 66 -0.93 -0.88 11.72
N GLU A 67 -0.83 -2.20 11.61
CA GLU A 67 -0.72 -3.09 12.77
C GLU A 67 0.62 -2.90 13.49
N ALA A 68 1.72 -2.68 12.74
CA ALA A 68 3.03 -2.36 13.33
C ALA A 68 3.02 -1.03 14.11
N ALA A 69 2.25 -0.03 13.66
CA ALA A 69 2.08 1.25 14.35
C ALA A 69 1.39 1.11 15.71
N ARG A 70 0.53 0.10 15.87
CA ARG A 70 -0.09 -0.26 17.15
C ARG A 70 0.88 -0.97 18.10
N GLY A 71 1.84 -1.71 17.53
CA GLY A 71 2.86 -2.44 18.27
C GLY A 71 4.12 -1.61 18.48
N ASP A 72 5.26 -2.17 18.07
CA ASP A 72 6.60 -1.61 18.34
C ASP A 72 7.00 -0.49 17.36
N GLY A 73 6.23 -0.28 16.28
CA GLY A 73 6.57 0.65 15.20
C GLY A 73 6.13 2.09 15.41
N GLY A 74 5.09 2.33 16.20
CA GLY A 74 4.58 3.67 16.54
C GLY A 74 4.43 4.62 15.34
N ALA A 75 4.83 5.88 15.52
CA ALA A 75 4.73 6.91 14.48
C ALA A 75 5.56 6.61 13.22
N ALA A 76 6.71 5.92 13.36
CA ALA A 76 7.54 5.57 12.23
C ALA A 76 6.83 4.58 11.28
N ALA A 77 6.07 3.63 11.85
CA ALA A 77 5.27 2.70 11.07
C ALA A 77 4.08 3.39 10.38
N ALA A 78 3.44 4.37 11.02
CA ALA A 78 2.40 5.17 10.38
C ALA A 78 2.93 5.98 9.19
N ALA A 79 4.11 6.60 9.34
CA ALA A 79 4.77 7.31 8.23
C ALA A 79 5.12 6.36 7.06
N ARG A 80 5.48 5.11 7.34
CA ARG A 80 5.71 4.09 6.30
C ARG A 80 4.42 3.69 5.58
N ALA A 81 3.32 3.53 6.32
CA ALA A 81 2.01 3.24 5.73
C ALA A 81 1.58 4.35 4.76
N GLU A 82 1.78 5.62 5.13
CA GLU A 82 1.51 6.77 4.28
C GLU A 82 2.41 6.82 3.04
N ALA A 83 3.71 6.59 3.20
CA ALA A 83 4.66 6.56 2.08
C ALA A 83 4.32 5.48 1.04
N LEU A 84 3.77 4.34 1.46
CA LEU A 84 3.30 3.30 0.55
C LEU A 84 2.03 3.71 -0.21
N LEU A 85 1.10 4.40 0.46
CA LEU A 85 -0.09 4.96 -0.18
C LEU A 85 0.29 6.02 -1.24
N ASP A 86 1.25 6.88 -0.93
CA ASP A 86 1.76 7.87 -1.89
C ASP A 86 2.44 7.22 -3.08
N ARG A 87 3.22 6.17 -2.84
CA ARG A 87 3.83 5.39 -3.91
C ARG A 87 2.76 4.77 -4.83
N MET A 88 1.69 4.24 -4.25
CA MET A 88 0.56 3.69 -5.02
C MET A 88 -0.09 4.74 -5.91
N ILE A 89 -0.33 5.94 -5.37
CA ILE A 89 -0.89 7.07 -6.14
C ILE A 89 0.03 7.49 -7.28
N GLU A 90 1.31 7.64 -6.99
CA GLU A 90 2.28 8.05 -7.99
C GLU A 90 2.33 7.02 -9.12
N ARG A 91 2.40 5.73 -8.78
CA ARG A 91 2.39 4.63 -9.75
C ARG A 91 1.12 4.58 -10.59
N SER A 92 -0.05 4.81 -9.99
CA SER A 92 -1.34 4.90 -10.70
C SER A 92 -1.35 6.09 -11.68
N ARG A 93 -0.72 7.21 -11.32
CA ARG A 93 -0.60 8.38 -12.23
C ARG A 93 0.42 8.19 -13.35
N THR A 94 1.50 7.47 -13.10
CA THR A 94 2.58 7.27 -14.08
C THR A 94 2.29 6.17 -15.08
N ARG A 95 1.43 5.19 -14.75
CA ARG A 95 0.99 4.22 -15.74
C ARG A 95 0.13 4.94 -16.77
N GLU A 96 0.46 4.77 -18.04
CA GLU A 96 -0.38 5.22 -19.14
C GLU A 96 -1.78 4.63 -18.93
N ARG A 97 -2.83 5.44 -19.16
CA ARG A 97 -4.23 5.06 -18.95
C ARG A 97 -4.64 3.96 -19.93
N ASP A 98 -4.16 2.75 -19.75
CA ASP A 98 -4.88 1.58 -20.18
C ASP A 98 -6.11 1.43 -19.28
N ASP A 99 -7.23 0.98 -19.85
CA ASP A 99 -8.56 0.91 -19.25
C ASP A 99 -8.67 0.06 -17.95
N ASP A 100 -7.55 -0.45 -17.43
CA ASP A 100 -7.41 -1.25 -16.21
C ASP A 100 -6.49 -0.53 -15.20
N ASP A 101 -7.01 0.49 -14.50
CA ASP A 101 -6.33 1.16 -13.37
C ASP A 101 -6.39 0.27 -12.12
N ASP A 102 -5.85 -0.95 -12.23
CA ASP A 102 -5.71 -1.97 -11.16
C ASP A 102 -4.86 -1.49 -9.96
N LEU A 103 -4.34 -0.27 -10.04
CA LEU A 103 -3.43 0.34 -9.06
C LEU A 103 -3.97 1.64 -8.44
N ALA A 104 -5.15 2.12 -8.83
CA ALA A 104 -5.77 3.30 -8.23
C ALA A 104 -6.02 3.06 -6.74
N PRO A 105 -5.62 3.98 -5.84
CA PRO A 105 -5.88 3.82 -4.41
C PRO A 105 -7.38 3.80 -4.14
N ASP A 106 -7.85 2.69 -3.56
CA ASP A 106 -9.24 2.54 -3.17
C ASP A 106 -9.49 3.07 -1.75
N ALA A 107 -10.75 3.07 -1.33
CA ALA A 107 -11.13 3.44 0.02
C ALA A 107 -10.43 2.58 1.10
N PHE A 108 -10.05 1.33 0.79
CA PHE A 108 -9.37 0.44 1.72
C PHE A 108 -7.91 0.88 1.97
N ALA A 109 -7.18 1.28 0.93
CA ALA A 109 -5.82 1.79 1.04
C ALA A 109 -5.76 3.07 1.89
N TYR A 110 -6.68 4.01 1.66
CA TYR A 110 -6.82 5.20 2.50
C TYR A 110 -7.21 4.86 3.94
N THR A 111 -8.17 3.95 4.13
CA THR A 111 -8.60 3.52 5.47
C THR A 111 -7.47 2.84 6.24
N ALA A 112 -6.64 2.04 5.57
CA ALA A 112 -5.49 1.39 6.19
C ALA A 112 -4.42 2.40 6.65
N ALA A 113 -4.12 3.42 5.84
CA ALA A 113 -3.21 4.49 6.22
C ALA A 113 -3.77 5.33 7.39
N LEU A 114 -5.06 5.65 7.37
CA LEU A 114 -5.75 6.32 8.48
C LEU A 114 -5.68 5.50 9.77
N LYS A 115 -5.92 4.20 9.67
CA LYS A 115 -5.82 3.26 10.79
C LYS A 115 -4.40 3.22 11.37
N ALA A 116 -3.37 3.31 10.53
CA ALA A 116 -1.98 3.37 10.99
C ALA A 116 -1.74 4.58 11.90
N HIS A 117 -2.18 5.75 11.47
CA HIS A 117 -2.10 6.99 12.26
C HIS A 117 -2.96 6.95 13.51
N ALA A 118 -4.18 6.38 13.45
CA ALA A 118 -5.04 6.20 14.61
C ALA A 118 -4.46 5.25 15.67
N ASN A 119 -3.61 4.32 15.25
CA ASN A 119 -2.93 3.38 16.14
C ASN A 119 -1.72 3.99 16.86
N VAL A 120 -1.20 5.14 16.38
CA VAL A 120 -0.12 5.86 17.05
C VAL A 120 -0.68 6.56 18.28
N SER A 121 -0.16 6.21 19.46
CA SER A 121 -0.53 6.91 20.69
C SER A 121 0.09 8.32 20.71
N GLY A 122 -0.76 9.35 20.81
CA GLY A 122 -0.35 10.75 20.96
C GLY A 122 -0.85 11.69 19.87
N GLY A 123 -0.49 12.98 19.96
CA GLY A 123 -0.97 14.03 19.04
C GLY A 123 -0.49 13.87 17.60
N ALA A 124 0.66 13.23 17.38
CA ALA A 124 1.24 13.02 16.05
C ALA A 124 0.36 12.14 15.15
N GLY A 125 -0.27 11.11 15.72
CA GLY A 125 -1.21 10.25 14.97
C GLY A 125 -2.47 11.00 14.54
N ALA A 126 -3.00 11.87 15.41
CA ALA A 126 -4.17 12.68 15.09
C ALA A 126 -3.91 13.66 13.93
N GLU A 127 -2.74 14.30 13.90
CA GLU A 127 -2.38 15.21 12.81
C GLU A 127 -2.22 14.49 11.47
N GLY A 128 -1.53 13.34 11.45
CA GLY A 128 -1.38 12.54 10.24
C GLY A 128 -2.71 11.98 9.72
N ALA A 129 -3.59 11.53 10.61
CA ALA A 129 -4.93 11.10 10.24
C ALA A 129 -5.77 12.25 9.65
N LEU A 130 -5.71 13.45 10.24
CA LEU A 130 -6.40 14.64 9.72
C LEU A 130 -5.88 15.06 8.35
N ALA A 131 -4.56 14.98 8.12
CA ALA A 131 -3.97 15.29 6.82
C ALA A 131 -4.47 14.35 5.72
N LEU A 132 -4.56 13.04 6.01
CA LEU A 132 -5.13 12.04 5.10
C LEU A 132 -6.62 12.28 4.84
N LEU A 133 -7.41 12.59 5.86
CA LEU A 133 -8.83 12.90 5.70
C LEU A 133 -9.05 14.15 4.83
N ARG A 134 -8.22 15.18 4.98
CA ARG A 134 -8.27 16.37 4.12
C ARG A 134 -7.93 16.03 2.66
N ARG A 135 -6.99 15.12 2.44
CA ARG A 135 -6.66 14.64 1.08
C ARG A 135 -7.81 13.86 0.45
N MET A 136 -8.52 13.05 1.24
CA MET A 136 -9.67 12.28 0.77
C MET A 136 -10.92 13.16 0.54
N GLY A 137 -11.23 14.05 1.49
CA GLY A 137 -12.41 14.93 1.43
C GLY A 137 -12.25 16.12 0.48
N GLY A 138 -11.03 16.65 0.33
CA GLY A 138 -10.75 17.79 -0.56
C GLY A 138 -10.87 17.49 -2.06
N GLY A 139 -11.03 16.21 -2.45
CA GLY A 139 -11.37 15.80 -3.81
C GLY A 139 -12.88 15.82 -4.11
N GLY A 140 -13.73 16.09 -3.12
CA GLY A 140 -15.19 16.06 -3.23
C GLY A 140 -15.90 17.42 -3.14
N GLU A 141 -15.17 18.53 -3.04
CA GLU A 141 -15.75 19.88 -2.98
C GLU A 141 -15.30 20.75 -4.16
N GLY A 142 -15.62 20.27 -5.36
CA GLY A 142 -15.62 21.03 -6.61
C GLY A 142 -17.05 21.19 -7.13
N GLY A 143 -17.92 21.78 -6.33
CA GLY A 143 -19.21 22.29 -6.77
C GLY A 143 -19.13 23.81 -6.91
N GLY A 144 -19.13 24.28 -8.16
CA GLY A 144 -19.20 25.69 -8.55
C GLY A 144 -19.42 25.81 -10.05
#